data_AF-A0AAD1RIZ3-F1
#
_entry.id   AF-A0AAD1RIZ3-F1
#
_cell.length_a   1.000
_cell.length_b   1.000
_cell.length_c   1.000
_cell.angle_alpha   90.00
_cell.angle_beta   90.00
_cell.angle_gamma   90.00
#
_symmetry.space_group_name_H-M   'P 1'
#
loop_
_entity.id
_entity.type
_entity.pdbx_description
1 polymer ?
#
loop_
_entity_poly.entity_id
_entity_poly.type
_entity_poly.pdbx_seq_one_letter_code
_entity_poly.pdbx_strand_id
1 'polypeptide(L)'
;MYTKPTDRNTLLHYESAHPKHVKDSLPFSQFLRVIRNNSDIIRCEEQIQQMYNKFAQRGYTRVILDKALRKARDHMAGGATRPWNNKARIPFPMTYNASTTQICHEINTNWHLMENDKSLPESFHNKPLFSYKNNKSLRDLLVQTDPIQSYLPENKNTTNNGCWRIDSEIGEPEINAHAPGVTMTTGNAASQEVTEVDDR
;
A
#
# COMPACT_ATOMS: atom_id res chain seq x y z
N MET A 1 -4.65 -20.67 17.44
CA MET A 1 -5.75 -19.77 17.04
C MET A 1 -7.05 -20.38 17.48
N TYR A 2 -7.87 -19.64 18.22
CA TYR A 2 -9.25 -20.04 18.47
C TYR A 2 -10.06 -19.92 17.17
N THR A 3 -10.80 -20.97 16.79
CA THR A 3 -11.73 -20.95 15.65
C THR A 3 -13.13 -21.04 16.22
N LYS A 4 -14.03 -20.15 15.80
CA LYS A 4 -15.43 -20.21 16.25
C LYS A 4 -16.07 -21.50 15.73
N PRO A 5 -16.99 -22.13 16.48
CA PRO A 5 -17.65 -23.38 16.05
C PRO A 5 -18.41 -23.23 14.71
N THR A 6 -18.85 -22.02 14.37
CA THR A 6 -19.56 -21.71 13.12
C THR A 6 -18.63 -21.27 11.98
N ASP A 7 -17.36 -20.99 12.26
CA ASP A 7 -16.42 -20.51 11.24
C ASP A 7 -15.94 -21.68 10.38
N ARG A 8 -16.39 -21.69 9.12
CA ARG A 8 -16.02 -22.72 8.14
C ARG A 8 -14.57 -22.59 7.66
N ASN A 9 -13.86 -21.51 8.04
CA ASN A 9 -12.47 -21.22 7.71
C ASN A 9 -12.12 -21.68 6.28
N THR A 10 -12.91 -21.19 5.32
CA THR A 10 -12.90 -21.70 3.95
C THR A 10 -11.67 -21.17 3.22
N LEU A 11 -10.59 -21.93 3.29
CA LEU A 11 -9.46 -21.77 2.39
C LEU A 11 -9.92 -22.04 0.95
N LEU A 12 -9.35 -21.28 0.03
CA LEU A 12 -9.67 -21.41 -1.38
C LEU A 12 -9.23 -22.77 -1.92
N HIS A 13 -9.98 -23.40 -2.82
CA HIS A 13 -9.54 -24.63 -3.48
C HIS A 13 -8.50 -24.32 -4.57
N TYR A 14 -7.47 -25.15 -4.72
CA TYR A 14 -6.40 -24.89 -5.70
C TYR A 14 -6.91 -24.86 -7.15
N GLU A 15 -7.91 -25.66 -7.48
CA GLU A 15 -8.51 -25.73 -8.82
C GLU A 15 -9.66 -24.72 -9.03
N SER A 16 -9.94 -23.86 -8.05
CA SER A 16 -10.98 -22.84 -8.20
C SER A 16 -10.62 -21.79 -9.25
N ALA A 17 -11.66 -21.14 -9.80
CA ALA A 17 -11.59 -20.09 -10.81
C ALA A 17 -11.11 -18.73 -10.26
N HIS A 18 -9.93 -18.73 -9.63
CA HIS A 18 -9.27 -17.53 -9.11
C HIS A 18 -7.90 -17.34 -9.77
N PRO A 19 -7.40 -16.10 -9.85
CA PRO A 19 -6.08 -15.82 -10.41
C PRO A 19 -4.99 -16.63 -9.70
N LYS A 20 -4.03 -17.15 -10.48
CA LYS A 20 -2.94 -18.00 -9.97
C LYS A 20 -2.14 -17.33 -8.85
N HIS A 21 -1.85 -16.03 -8.98
CA HIS A 21 -1.10 -15.28 -7.97
C HIS A 21 -1.81 -15.24 -6.61
N VAL A 22 -3.15 -15.16 -6.59
CA VAL A 22 -3.94 -15.20 -5.35
C VAL A 22 -3.78 -16.57 -4.70
N LYS A 23 -3.99 -17.64 -5.48
CA LYS A 23 -3.88 -19.02 -5.00
C LYS A 23 -2.49 -19.32 -4.43
N ASP A 24 -1.43 -18.91 -5.13
CA ASP A 24 -0.04 -19.14 -4.72
C ASP A 24 0.37 -18.30 -3.49
N SER A 25 -0.18 -17.09 -3.34
CA SER A 25 0.14 -16.20 -2.21
C SER A 25 -0.62 -16.53 -0.92
N LEU A 26 -1.78 -17.20 -1.04
CA LEU A 26 -2.65 -17.49 0.09
C LEU A 26 -1.95 -18.34 1.18
N PRO A 27 -1.29 -19.48 0.88
CA PRO A 27 -0.58 -20.27 1.90
C PRO A 27 0.47 -19.46 2.65
N PHE A 28 1.28 -18.68 1.92
CA PHE A 28 2.31 -17.83 2.52
C PHE A 28 1.72 -16.84 3.53
N SER A 29 0.64 -16.15 3.14
CA SER A 29 -0.01 -15.16 4.03
C SER A 29 -0.57 -15.80 5.30
N GLN A 30 -1.13 -17.01 5.20
CA GLN A 30 -1.71 -17.71 6.34
C GLN A 30 -0.64 -18.26 7.27
N PHE A 31 0.42 -18.88 6.75
CA PHE A 31 1.55 -19.33 7.57
C PHE A 31 2.20 -18.16 8.31
N LEU A 32 2.41 -17.03 7.62
CA LEU A 32 2.96 -15.84 8.24
C LEU A 32 2.09 -15.33 9.39
N ARG A 33 0.75 -15.38 9.23
CA ARG A 33 -0.20 -15.00 10.29
C ARG A 33 -0.13 -15.96 11.48
N VAL A 34 -0.01 -17.27 11.23
CA VAL A 34 0.16 -18.26 12.30
C VAL A 34 1.44 -17.98 13.08
N ILE A 35 2.57 -17.78 12.39
CA ILE A 35 3.85 -17.53 13.06
C ILE A 35 3.81 -16.23 13.87
N ARG A 36 3.22 -15.16 13.32
CA ARG A 36 3.11 -13.87 14.02
C ARG A 36 2.24 -13.92 15.27
N ASN A 37 1.16 -14.70 15.24
CA ASN A 37 0.14 -14.68 16.30
C ASN A 37 0.46 -15.62 17.47
N ASN A 38 1.52 -16.43 17.38
CA ASN A 38 1.90 -17.36 18.45
C ASN A 38 3.26 -16.94 19.01
N SER A 39 3.30 -16.62 20.30
CA SER A 39 4.53 -16.34 21.03
C SER A 39 5.25 -17.61 21.48
N ASP A 40 4.50 -18.70 21.69
CA ASP A 40 5.03 -20.01 22.06
C ASP A 40 5.37 -20.84 20.82
N ILE A 41 6.59 -21.34 20.77
CA ILE A 41 7.17 -22.12 19.67
C ILE A 41 6.43 -23.44 19.48
N ILE A 42 6.11 -24.15 20.56
CA ILE A 42 5.47 -25.48 20.48
C ILE A 42 4.08 -25.34 19.88
N ARG A 43 3.29 -24.43 20.45
CA ARG A 43 1.94 -24.11 19.97
C ARG A 43 1.94 -23.53 18.56
N CYS A 44 2.99 -22.82 18.17
CA CYS A 44 3.18 -22.32 16.81
C CYS A 44 3.32 -23.47 15.82
N GLU A 45 4.19 -24.44 16.09
CA GLU A 45 4.43 -25.57 15.18
C GLU A 45 3.20 -26.47 15.04
N GLU A 46 2.47 -26.72 16.12
CA GLU A 46 1.18 -27.42 16.08
C GLU A 46 0.19 -26.73 15.14
N GLN A 47 0.09 -25.40 15.21
CA GLN A 47 -0.82 -24.64 14.37
C GLN A 47 -0.36 -24.55 12.91
N ILE A 48 0.96 -24.51 12.67
CA ILE A 48 1.52 -24.61 11.33
C ILE A 48 1.11 -25.94 10.72
N GLN A 49 1.25 -27.05 11.46
CA GLN A 49 0.89 -28.36 10.98
C GLN A 49 -0.62 -28.47 10.70
N GLN A 50 -1.47 -27.94 11.58
CA GLN A 50 -2.92 -27.88 11.35
C GLN A 50 -3.25 -27.08 10.08
N MET A 51 -2.61 -25.93 9.87
CA MET A 51 -2.79 -25.10 8.69
C MET A 51 -2.31 -25.81 7.42
N TYR A 52 -1.16 -26.48 7.50
CA TYR A 52 -0.60 -27.28 6.41
C TYR A 52 -1.59 -28.35 5.95
N ASN A 53 -2.15 -29.10 6.90
CA ASN A 53 -3.12 -30.16 6.62
C ASN A 53 -4.39 -29.60 5.96
N LYS A 54 -4.88 -28.43 6.41
CA LYS A 54 -6.04 -27.77 5.80
C LYS A 54 -5.79 -27.39 4.34
N PHE A 55 -4.59 -26.89 4.01
CA PHE A 55 -4.25 -26.59 2.62
C PHE A 55 -4.06 -27.85 1.77
N ALA A 56 -3.43 -28.90 2.32
CA ALA A 56 -3.27 -30.17 1.62
C ALA A 56 -4.64 -30.77 1.25
N GLN A 57 -5.63 -30.72 2.15
CA GLN A 57 -7.01 -31.13 1.90
C GLN A 57 -7.72 -30.31 0.82
N ARG A 58 -7.23 -29.09 0.52
CA ARG A 58 -7.79 -28.17 -0.48
C ARG A 58 -7.10 -28.26 -1.85
N GLY A 59 -6.27 -29.29 -2.06
CA GLY A 59 -5.60 -29.58 -3.32
C GLY A 59 -4.28 -28.83 -3.54
N TYR A 60 -3.71 -28.22 -2.50
CA TYR A 60 -2.38 -27.60 -2.62
C TYR A 60 -1.29 -28.66 -2.56
N THR A 61 -0.36 -28.63 -3.51
CA THR A 61 0.78 -29.55 -3.54
C THR A 61 1.79 -29.24 -2.44
N ARG A 62 2.45 -30.27 -1.91
CA ARG A 62 3.47 -30.13 -0.85
C ARG A 62 4.57 -29.14 -1.24
N VAL A 63 5.00 -29.15 -2.50
CA VAL A 63 6.01 -28.23 -3.04
C VAL A 63 5.63 -26.76 -2.84
N ILE A 64 4.36 -26.41 -3.08
CA ILE A 64 3.85 -25.04 -2.88
C ILE A 64 3.83 -24.70 -1.40
N LEU A 65 3.37 -25.62 -0.55
CA LEU A 65 3.26 -25.42 0.89
C LEU A 65 4.63 -25.28 1.56
N ASP A 66 5.58 -26.14 1.25
CA ASP A 66 6.93 -26.12 1.82
C ASP A 66 7.66 -24.84 1.41
N LYS A 67 7.50 -24.42 0.14
CA LYS A 67 8.03 -23.14 -0.35
C LYS A 67 7.42 -21.96 0.39
N ALA A 68 6.10 -21.97 0.60
CA ALA A 68 5.39 -20.92 1.32
C ALA A 68 5.77 -20.86 2.80
N LEU A 69 5.92 -22.01 3.45
CA LEU A 69 6.30 -22.11 4.86
C LEU A 69 7.73 -21.63 5.09
N ARG A 70 8.69 -22.09 4.25
CA ARG A 70 10.08 -21.62 4.29
C ARG A 70 10.13 -20.10 4.15
N LYS A 71 9.47 -19.56 3.12
CA LYS A 71 9.38 -18.12 2.89
C LYS A 71 8.79 -17.36 4.09
N ALA A 72 7.78 -17.93 4.77
CA ALA A 72 7.18 -17.31 5.95
C ALA A 72 8.13 -17.30 7.16
N ARG A 73 8.88 -18.39 7.38
CA ARG A 73 9.93 -18.46 8.41
C ARG A 73 11.06 -17.48 8.13
N ASP A 74 11.57 -17.47 6.90
CA ASP A 74 12.64 -16.54 6.47
C ASP A 74 12.21 -15.08 6.65
N HIS A 75 10.95 -14.75 6.34
CA HIS A 75 10.42 -13.41 6.52
C HIS A 75 10.36 -12.97 7.99
N MET A 76 10.11 -13.89 8.92
CA MET A 76 10.07 -13.59 10.36
C MET A 76 11.47 -13.54 10.96
N ALA A 77 12.39 -14.39 10.50
CA ALA A 77 13.78 -14.41 10.94
C ALA A 77 14.58 -13.22 10.40
N GLY A 78 14.35 -12.85 9.14
CA GLY A 78 15.14 -11.85 8.42
C GLY A 78 14.71 -10.41 8.60
N GLY A 79 13.96 -10.07 9.67
CA GLY A 79 13.55 -8.71 10.04
C GLY A 79 13.15 -7.86 8.83
N ALA A 80 11.94 -8.05 8.32
CA ALA A 80 11.48 -7.57 7.01
C ALA A 80 11.90 -6.14 6.59
N THR A 81 13.11 -6.00 6.03
CA THR A 81 13.54 -4.87 5.22
C THR A 81 13.63 -5.36 3.79
N ARG A 82 12.53 -5.23 3.04
CA ARG A 82 12.69 -5.12 1.60
C ARG A 82 13.38 -3.79 1.37
N PRO A 83 14.54 -3.74 0.70
CA PRO A 83 15.10 -2.46 0.30
C PRO A 83 14.01 -1.74 -0.49
N TRP A 84 13.62 -0.57 0.00
CA TRP A 84 12.67 0.28 -0.69
C TRP A 84 13.30 0.65 -2.03
N ASN A 85 12.80 0.02 -3.10
CA ASN A 85 13.29 0.28 -4.44
C ASN A 85 12.68 1.60 -4.89
N ASN A 86 13.37 2.70 -4.55
CA ASN A 86 12.98 4.09 -4.80
C ASN A 86 13.12 4.48 -6.27
N LYS A 87 12.85 3.56 -7.20
CA LYS A 87 12.73 3.91 -8.61
C LYS A 87 11.48 4.77 -8.75
N ALA A 88 11.68 6.06 -9.00
CA ALA A 88 10.62 6.97 -9.38
C ALA A 88 9.99 6.46 -10.67
N ARG A 89 8.91 5.69 -10.53
CA ARG A 89 8.11 5.14 -11.64
C ARG A 89 6.82 5.92 -11.72
N ILE A 90 6.49 6.41 -12.90
CA ILE A 90 5.25 7.12 -13.17
C ILE A 90 4.08 6.13 -13.03
N PRO A 91 3.08 6.39 -12.17
CA PRO A 91 1.85 5.62 -12.16
C PRO A 91 1.08 5.79 -13.46
N PHE A 92 0.65 4.69 -14.08
CA PHE A 92 -0.23 4.68 -15.25
C PHE A 92 -1.61 4.16 -14.81
N PRO A 93 -2.55 5.05 -14.42
CA PRO A 93 -3.87 4.66 -13.97
C PRO A 93 -4.76 4.27 -15.15
N MET A 94 -5.26 3.03 -15.14
CA MET A 94 -6.19 2.53 -16.15
C MET A 94 -7.36 1.76 -15.52
N THR A 95 -8.47 1.64 -16.21
CA THR A 95 -9.59 0.79 -15.76
C THR A 95 -9.30 -0.66 -16.13
N TYR A 96 -9.48 -1.58 -15.18
CA TYR A 96 -9.28 -3.02 -15.44
C TYR A 96 -10.31 -3.56 -16.44
N ASN A 97 -9.84 -4.13 -17.55
CA ASN A 97 -10.64 -4.80 -18.57
C ASN A 97 -9.90 -6.03 -19.14
N ALA A 98 -10.55 -6.86 -19.96
CA ALA A 98 -9.93 -8.07 -20.52
C ALA A 98 -8.71 -7.79 -21.40
N SER A 99 -8.71 -6.66 -22.13
CA SER A 99 -7.61 -6.25 -23.01
C SER A 99 -6.42 -5.62 -22.25
N THR A 100 -6.57 -5.37 -20.95
CA THR A 100 -5.57 -4.67 -20.12
C THR A 100 -4.24 -5.40 -20.12
N THR A 101 -4.25 -6.73 -20.10
CA THR A 101 -3.02 -7.53 -20.16
C THR A 101 -2.27 -7.32 -21.47
N GLN A 102 -2.98 -7.24 -22.60
CA GLN A 102 -2.38 -6.97 -23.91
C GLN A 102 -1.82 -5.55 -23.95
N ILE A 103 -2.58 -4.55 -23.50
CA ILE A 103 -2.12 -3.16 -23.42
C ILE A 103 -0.84 -3.04 -22.59
N CYS A 104 -0.81 -3.65 -21.40
CA CYS A 104 0.39 -3.66 -20.56
C CYS A 104 1.56 -4.38 -21.24
N HIS A 105 1.31 -5.44 -21.99
CA HIS A 105 2.35 -6.13 -22.76
C HIS A 105 2.95 -5.21 -23.82
N GLU A 106 2.11 -4.63 -24.68
CA GLU A 106 2.56 -3.75 -25.77
C GLU A 106 3.33 -2.53 -25.26
N ILE A 107 2.84 -1.87 -24.21
CA ILE A 107 3.53 -0.73 -23.60
C ILE A 107 4.90 -1.16 -23.06
N ASN A 108 4.99 -2.31 -22.39
CA ASN A 108 6.25 -2.80 -21.84
C ASN A 108 7.25 -3.23 -22.91
N THR A 109 6.76 -3.78 -24.03
CA THR A 109 7.57 -4.21 -25.18
C THR A 109 8.16 -2.99 -25.91
N ASN A 110 7.32 -1.97 -26.14
CA ASN A 110 7.70 -0.78 -26.90
C ASN A 110 8.28 0.36 -26.03
N TRP A 111 8.47 0.14 -24.72
CA TRP A 111 8.92 1.20 -23.79
C TRP A 111 10.28 1.81 -24.14
N HIS A 112 11.13 1.04 -24.83
CA HIS A 112 12.43 1.51 -25.32
C HIS A 112 12.32 2.75 -26.22
N LEU A 113 11.17 2.97 -26.88
CA LEU A 113 10.92 4.18 -27.66
C LEU A 113 10.86 5.43 -26.78
N MET A 114 10.27 5.31 -25.59
CA MET A 114 10.19 6.42 -24.63
C MET A 114 11.51 6.59 -23.86
N GLU A 115 12.24 5.50 -23.64
CA GLU A 115 13.54 5.53 -22.96
C GLU A 115 14.63 6.21 -23.81
N ASN A 116 14.59 6.05 -25.14
CA ASN A 116 15.57 6.64 -26.06
C ASN A 116 15.24 8.08 -26.51
N ASP A 117 14.06 8.59 -26.15
CA ASP A 117 13.61 9.91 -26.55
C ASP A 117 14.19 10.99 -25.63
N LYS A 118 15.13 11.77 -26.16
CA LYS A 118 15.81 12.87 -25.43
C LYS A 118 14.90 14.07 -25.13
N SER A 119 13.73 14.16 -25.77
CA SER A 119 12.76 15.23 -25.50
C SER A 119 11.91 14.97 -24.26
N LEU A 120 11.84 13.72 -23.80
CA LEU A 120 11.05 13.33 -22.64
C LEU A 120 11.81 13.55 -21.33
N PRO A 121 11.08 13.84 -20.23
CA PRO A 121 11.68 13.90 -18.90
C PRO A 121 12.31 12.57 -18.48
N GLU A 122 13.34 12.63 -17.64
CA GLU A 122 14.06 11.47 -17.08
C GLU A 122 13.13 10.45 -16.37
N SER A 123 11.95 10.91 -15.91
CA SER A 123 10.93 10.05 -15.30
C SER A 123 10.39 8.96 -16.24
N PHE A 124 10.56 9.09 -17.55
CA PHE A 124 10.17 8.09 -18.57
C PHE A 124 11.24 7.03 -18.84
N HIS A 125 12.47 7.17 -18.32
CA HIS A 125 13.50 6.15 -18.45
C HIS A 125 13.11 4.83 -17.75
N ASN A 126 12.32 4.93 -16.66
CA ASN A 126 11.79 3.75 -15.99
C ASN A 126 10.41 3.37 -16.54
N LYS A 127 10.16 2.06 -16.69
CA LYS A 127 8.84 1.53 -17.05
C LYS A 127 7.75 2.02 -16.07
N PRO A 128 6.54 2.33 -16.57
CA PRO A 128 5.49 2.90 -15.75
C PRO A 128 4.97 1.85 -14.78
N LEU A 129 4.40 2.31 -13.68
CA LEU A 129 3.69 1.47 -12.72
C LEU A 129 2.22 1.40 -13.12
N PHE A 130 1.80 0.29 -13.76
CA PHE A 130 0.39 0.08 -14.07
C PHE A 130 -0.44 0.00 -12.79
N SER A 131 -1.43 0.88 -12.70
CA SER A 131 -2.38 0.93 -11.58
C SER A 131 -3.79 0.80 -12.11
N TYR A 132 -4.64 0.06 -11.39
CA TYR A 132 -5.95 -0.33 -11.88
C TYR A 132 -7.06 0.30 -11.06
N LYS A 133 -8.01 0.92 -11.74
CA LYS A 133 -9.31 1.31 -11.21
C LYS A 133 -10.31 0.19 -11.49
N ASN A 134 -11.23 -0.03 -10.54
CA ASN A 134 -12.35 -0.94 -10.76
C ASN A 134 -13.22 -0.43 -11.90
N ASN A 135 -13.79 -1.35 -12.67
CA ASN A 135 -14.79 -0.99 -13.68
C ASN A 135 -16.10 -0.60 -12.99
N LYS A 136 -16.92 0.20 -13.68
CA LYS A 136 -18.25 0.59 -13.18
C LYS A 136 -19.14 -0.66 -13.13
N SER A 137 -19.67 -0.94 -11.94
CA SER A 137 -20.69 -1.98 -11.76
C SER A 137 -22.05 -1.50 -12.26
N LEU A 138 -23.01 -2.42 -12.43
CA LEU A 138 -24.40 -2.06 -12.74
C LEU A 138 -24.98 -1.10 -11.70
N ARG A 139 -24.60 -1.25 -10.43
CA ARG A 139 -24.97 -0.31 -9.36
C ARG A 139 -24.47 1.09 -9.67
N ASP A 140 -23.22 1.23 -10.07
CA ASP A 140 -22.59 2.53 -10.38
C ASP A 140 -23.18 3.17 -11.64
N LEU A 141 -23.79 2.38 -12.53
CA LEU A 141 -24.44 2.86 -13.75
C LEU A 141 -25.91 3.22 -13.53
N LEU A 142 -26.63 2.44 -12.71
CA LEU A 142 -28.08 2.54 -12.52
C LEU A 142 -28.47 3.41 -11.35
N VAL A 143 -27.63 3.51 -10.31
CA VAL A 143 -27.88 4.40 -9.18
C VAL A 143 -27.40 5.79 -9.58
N GLN A 144 -28.34 6.64 -9.99
CA GLN A 144 -28.09 8.07 -10.07
C GLN A 144 -27.77 8.57 -8.67
N THR A 145 -26.51 8.92 -8.41
CA THR A 145 -26.15 9.77 -7.27
C THR A 145 -26.84 11.11 -7.48
N ASP A 146 -27.80 11.41 -6.62
CA ASP A 146 -28.68 12.59 -6.54
C ASP A 146 -28.79 13.47 -7.80
N PRO A 147 -29.98 13.58 -8.42
CA PRO A 147 -30.18 14.40 -9.63
C PRO A 147 -29.84 15.89 -9.44
N ILE A 148 -29.64 16.34 -8.21
CA ILE A 148 -29.24 17.72 -7.85
C ILE A 148 -27.82 18.05 -8.34
N GLN A 149 -26.91 17.06 -8.45
CA GLN A 149 -25.54 17.29 -8.95
C GLN A 149 -25.52 17.80 -10.41
N SER A 150 -26.56 17.51 -11.20
CA SER A 150 -26.67 17.91 -12.61
C SER A 150 -26.96 19.41 -12.83
N TYR A 151 -27.33 20.13 -11.77
CA TYR A 151 -27.68 21.56 -11.82
C TYR A 151 -26.59 22.49 -11.27
N LEU A 152 -25.50 21.95 -10.72
CA LEU A 152 -24.38 22.76 -10.22
C LEU A 152 -23.27 22.82 -11.29
N PRO A 153 -22.74 24.02 -11.61
CA PRO A 153 -21.60 24.13 -12.50
C PRO A 153 -20.43 23.33 -11.92
N GLU A 154 -19.77 22.59 -12.80
CA GLU A 154 -18.72 21.62 -12.51
C GLU A 154 -17.54 22.28 -11.75
N ASN A 155 -17.59 22.26 -10.42
CA ASN A 155 -16.45 22.68 -9.60
C ASN A 155 -15.46 21.51 -9.55
N LYS A 156 -14.37 21.61 -10.32
CA LYS A 156 -13.33 20.58 -10.49
C LYS A 156 -12.48 20.29 -9.24
N ASN A 157 -12.97 20.58 -8.04
CA ASN A 157 -12.20 20.52 -6.80
C ASN A 157 -12.81 19.63 -5.69
N THR A 158 -13.57 18.58 -6.02
CA THR A 158 -13.96 17.59 -5.00
C THR A 158 -12.93 16.46 -4.94
N THR A 159 -11.92 16.64 -4.09
CA THR A 159 -11.29 15.51 -3.40
C THR A 159 -12.37 14.85 -2.54
N ASN A 160 -12.63 13.56 -2.78
CA ASN A 160 -13.49 12.75 -1.93
C ASN A 160 -12.80 12.54 -0.58
N ASN A 161 -12.87 13.54 0.30
CA ASN A 161 -12.63 13.38 1.72
C ASN A 161 -13.99 13.50 2.41
N GLY A 162 -14.53 12.36 2.84
CA GLY A 162 -15.67 12.38 3.73
C GLY A 162 -15.27 13.04 5.05
N CYS A 163 -15.73 14.26 5.32
CA CYS A 163 -16.08 14.76 6.64
C CYS A 163 -16.62 16.20 6.53
N TRP A 164 -17.64 16.50 7.32
CA TRP A 164 -18.35 17.78 7.37
C TRP A 164 -17.46 18.93 7.84
N ARG A 165 -17.57 20.10 7.20
CA ARG A 165 -17.21 21.38 7.83
C ARG A 165 -18.36 22.35 7.65
N ILE A 166 -18.97 22.73 8.77
CA ILE A 166 -19.91 23.84 8.87
C ILE A 166 -19.02 25.06 9.09
N ASP A 167 -18.91 25.93 8.10
CA ASP A 167 -18.17 27.18 8.23
C ASP A 167 -19.12 28.27 8.71
N SER A 168 -18.86 28.79 9.92
CA SER A 168 -19.40 30.06 10.41
C SER A 168 -18.36 31.14 10.15
N GLU A 169 -18.58 31.99 9.14
CA GLU A 169 -17.88 33.25 8.96
C GLU A 169 -18.55 34.34 9.79
N ILE A 170 -17.79 35.05 10.63
CA ILE A 170 -17.76 36.51 10.83
C ILE A 170 -16.36 36.77 11.45
N GLY A 171 -15.36 37.32 10.76
CA GLY A 171 -15.31 38.68 10.20
C GLY A 171 -14.48 39.55 11.15
N GLU A 172 -13.45 40.25 10.64
CA GLU A 172 -12.89 41.56 11.09
C GLU A 172 -11.42 41.75 10.60
N PRO A 173 -10.95 43.01 10.40
CA PRO A 173 -10.32 43.41 9.13
C PRO A 173 -8.82 43.75 9.19
N GLU A 174 -8.26 43.98 8.00
CA GLU A 174 -6.90 44.47 7.74
C GLU A 174 -6.57 45.77 8.51
N ILE A 175 -5.35 45.82 9.08
CA ILE A 175 -4.64 47.09 9.30
C ILE A 175 -3.19 46.96 8.82
N ASN A 176 -2.84 47.84 7.90
CA ASN A 176 -1.51 48.05 7.35
C ASN A 176 -0.95 49.33 8.00
N ALA A 177 0.24 49.29 8.60
CA ALA A 177 0.90 50.51 9.09
C ALA A 177 2.43 50.40 9.09
N HIS A 178 3.04 51.53 8.74
CA HIS A 178 4.44 51.81 8.40
C HIS A 178 5.49 51.60 9.51
N ALA A 179 6.74 51.47 9.05
CA ALA A 179 8.09 51.46 9.67
C ALA A 179 8.38 52.61 10.69
N PRO A 180 9.60 52.80 11.31
CA PRO A 180 10.95 52.23 11.00
C PRO A 180 11.92 51.96 12.19
N GLY A 181 13.07 51.32 11.90
CA GLY A 181 14.38 51.80 12.39
C GLY A 181 15.22 50.97 13.38
N VAL A 182 16.41 50.57 12.90
CA VAL A 182 17.75 50.75 13.52
C VAL A 182 18.42 49.63 14.37
N THR A 183 19.69 49.40 14.00
CA THR A 183 20.89 48.86 14.70
C THR A 183 21.25 47.37 14.70
N MET A 184 22.41 47.12 14.07
CA MET A 184 23.37 46.03 14.26
C MET A 184 24.02 46.08 15.66
N THR A 185 24.55 44.93 16.14
CA THR A 185 25.99 44.66 16.48
C THR A 185 26.16 43.72 17.70
N THR A 186 26.96 42.65 17.50
CA THR A 186 27.82 41.86 18.42
C THR A 186 27.29 41.09 19.64
N GLY A 187 27.81 39.85 19.82
CA GLY A 187 27.90 39.19 21.13
C GLY A 187 28.23 37.69 21.10
N ASN A 188 29.44 37.32 21.55
CA ASN A 188 30.00 35.97 21.76
C ASN A 188 29.15 35.02 22.63
N ALA A 189 29.24 33.70 22.38
CA ALA A 189 28.99 32.63 23.35
C ALA A 189 30.04 31.51 23.10
N ALA A 190 31.11 31.40 23.89
CA ALA A 190 31.20 30.77 25.22
C ALA A 190 31.26 29.23 25.14
N SER A 191 32.49 28.71 25.16
CA SER A 191 32.84 27.36 25.60
C SER A 191 32.55 27.21 27.10
N GLN A 192 32.00 26.07 27.53
CA GLN A 192 32.31 25.53 28.86
C GLN A 192 32.15 24.02 28.93
N GLU A 193 33.26 23.44 29.34
CA GLU A 193 33.55 22.10 29.84
C GLU A 193 32.92 21.93 31.23
N VAL A 194 32.28 20.79 31.51
CA VAL A 194 32.04 20.35 32.90
C VAL A 194 32.31 18.86 33.03
N THR A 195 33.18 18.63 34.00
CA THR A 195 33.82 17.47 34.59
C THR A 195 32.91 16.38 35.15
N GLU A 196 33.39 15.16 34.93
CA GLU A 196 33.35 13.93 35.73
C GLU A 196 33.28 14.13 37.26
N VAL A 197 32.38 13.39 37.93
CA VAL A 197 32.40 13.17 39.39
C VAL A 197 32.00 11.72 39.67
N ASP A 198 32.99 10.94 40.12
CA ASP A 198 32.88 9.70 40.90
C ASP A 198 32.22 9.97 42.26
N ASP A 199 31.33 9.07 42.72
CA ASP A 199 31.47 8.43 44.04
C ASP A 199 30.34 7.41 44.35
N ARG A 200 30.78 6.23 44.79
CA ARG A 200 30.13 5.16 45.60
C ARG A 200 29.26 4.09 44.93
#